data_AF-A0A8J7D4E3-F1
#
_entry.id   AF-A0A8J7D4E3-F1
#
_cell.length_a   1.000
_cell.length_b   1.000
_cell.length_c   1.000
_cell.angle_alpha   90.00
_cell.angle_beta   90.00
_cell.angle_gamma   90.00
#
_symmetry.space_group_name_H-M   'P 1'
#
loop_
_entity.id
_entity.type
_entity.pdbx_description
1 polymer ?
#
loop_
_entity_poly.entity_id
_entity_poly.type
_entity_poly.pdbx_seq_one_letter_code
_entity_poly.pdbx_strand_id
1 'polypeptide(L)'
;MMGWLHTHPKSGYGMFSFADVKFLKEGYEATLEENKAEIFTIIVCRDKIDPTKTNTYALKIDDIAALGTKTDTIWNNPDYLSLNEKERFDAIHFVQGQEYHYYEDELEFGFLMQFANSGISLYKADEQLTAWTKLELETDTGYNPPFKVKHLQLITKTMKEIFKILSILLIAVNCKAQTPILDISQDRGTANITGAYYKDIHNLLNPFEGTYVYTNGNVTLKIVLQKKIMGTVHNNRYYYDCLIGEYQYIENGVEKVNTLNKLNINYSDKRNHSIDGNLIITAGNVGCDECLPNEKAWRGGLVDGSTDNTADIIIRRVTQNGVPAIKILVMWRMKYIKDTDPMPPRSSFPGGEYHLEGRQ
;
A
#
# COMPACT_ATOMS: atom_id res chain seq x y z
N MET A 1 -22.18 -15.76 14.52
CA MET A 1 -21.15 -15.42 13.51
C MET A 1 -21.00 -16.66 12.64
N MET A 2 -21.18 -16.57 11.32
CA MET A 2 -21.27 -17.76 10.44
C MET A 2 -19.89 -18.26 9.96
N GLY A 3 -18.82 -17.58 10.33
CA GLY A 3 -17.46 -17.89 9.90
C GLY A 3 -16.55 -16.68 10.08
N TRP A 4 -15.26 -16.86 9.83
CA TRP A 4 -14.31 -15.74 9.75
C TRP A 4 -13.41 -15.85 8.52
N LEU A 5 -12.78 -14.73 8.21
CA LEU A 5 -11.84 -14.59 7.12
C LEU A 5 -10.64 -13.78 7.58
N HIS A 6 -9.44 -14.25 7.24
CA HIS A 6 -8.20 -13.50 7.51
C HIS A 6 -7.18 -13.71 6.40
N THR A 7 -6.05 -13.00 6.50
CA THR A 7 -5.02 -13.00 5.47
C THR A 7 -3.67 -13.41 6.03
N HIS A 8 -2.86 -14.12 5.26
CA HIS A 8 -1.44 -14.38 5.56
C HIS A 8 -0.55 -13.58 4.57
N PRO A 9 -0.18 -12.32 4.88
CA PRO A 9 0.37 -11.41 3.88
C PRO A 9 1.89 -11.41 3.73
N LYS A 10 2.71 -11.91 4.67
CA LYS A 10 4.19 -11.86 4.53
C LYS A 10 5.07 -12.75 5.42
N SER A 11 4.62 -13.16 6.62
CA SER A 11 5.50 -13.80 7.63
C SER A 11 5.02 -15.17 8.14
N GLY A 12 3.96 -15.72 7.55
CA GLY A 12 3.45 -17.05 7.88
C GLY A 12 3.39 -17.92 6.62
N TYR A 13 3.26 -19.24 6.81
CA TYR A 13 3.02 -20.15 5.69
C TYR A 13 1.73 -19.75 4.96
N GLY A 14 1.72 -19.90 3.63
CA GLY A 14 0.57 -19.59 2.78
C GLY A 14 -0.57 -20.60 2.92
N MET A 15 -0.83 -21.10 4.14
CA MET A 15 -1.79 -22.15 4.46
C MET A 15 -2.29 -22.02 5.90
N PHE A 16 -3.40 -22.70 6.23
CA PHE A 16 -3.99 -22.69 7.56
C PHE A 16 -3.03 -23.24 8.63
N SER A 17 -3.02 -22.60 9.79
CA SER A 17 -2.30 -23.05 10.98
C SER A 17 -3.17 -23.90 11.89
N PHE A 18 -2.55 -24.55 12.89
CA PHE A 18 -3.29 -25.21 13.95
C PHE A 18 -4.21 -24.24 14.71
N ALA A 19 -3.77 -23.00 14.95
CA ALA A 19 -4.61 -21.98 15.57
C ALA A 19 -5.89 -21.72 14.76
N ASP A 20 -5.78 -21.66 13.43
CA ASP A 20 -6.95 -21.49 12.56
C ASP A 20 -7.92 -22.67 12.66
N VAL A 21 -7.40 -23.91 12.70
CA VAL A 21 -8.24 -25.11 12.83
C VAL A 21 -8.89 -25.21 14.22
N LYS A 22 -8.16 -24.87 15.30
CA LYS A 22 -8.70 -24.86 16.67
C LYS A 22 -9.78 -23.78 16.81
N PHE A 23 -9.55 -22.59 16.28
CA PHE A 23 -10.54 -21.52 16.28
C PHE A 23 -11.79 -21.90 15.48
N LEU A 24 -11.66 -22.78 14.47
CA LEU A 24 -12.78 -23.27 13.64
C LEU A 24 -13.73 -24.11 14.47
N LYS A 25 -13.16 -25.05 15.23
CA LYS A 25 -13.87 -25.88 16.19
C LYS A 25 -14.56 -25.00 17.23
N GLU A 26 -13.84 -24.08 17.87
CA GLU A 26 -14.40 -23.22 18.92
C GLU A 26 -15.55 -22.34 18.40
N GLY A 27 -15.40 -21.80 17.19
CA GLY A 27 -16.46 -21.04 16.52
C GLY A 27 -17.71 -21.89 16.25
N TYR A 28 -17.54 -23.15 15.86
CA TYR A 28 -18.65 -24.09 15.69
C TYR A 28 -19.36 -24.39 17.01
N GLU A 29 -18.61 -24.66 18.08
CA GLU A 29 -19.16 -24.97 19.41
C GLU A 29 -19.91 -23.78 20.02
N ALA A 30 -19.45 -22.56 19.76
CA ALA A 30 -20.09 -21.33 20.23
C ALA A 30 -21.30 -20.88 19.38
N THR A 31 -21.58 -21.56 18.27
CA THR A 31 -22.65 -21.19 17.33
C THR A 31 -23.95 -21.95 17.64
N LEU A 32 -25.09 -21.26 17.47
CA LEU A 32 -26.42 -21.85 17.60
C LEU A 32 -26.59 -23.04 16.65
N GLU A 33 -27.30 -24.08 17.09
CA GLU A 33 -27.43 -25.35 16.37
C GLU A 33 -27.91 -25.16 14.92
N GLU A 34 -28.91 -24.30 14.71
CA GLU A 34 -29.46 -23.97 13.39
C GLU A 34 -28.47 -23.36 12.40
N ASN A 35 -27.34 -22.84 12.89
CA ASN A 35 -26.32 -22.15 12.09
C ASN A 35 -25.02 -22.96 11.95
N LYS A 36 -24.89 -24.10 12.62
CA LYS A 36 -23.65 -24.90 12.64
C LYS A 36 -23.25 -25.42 11.25
N ALA A 37 -24.22 -25.76 10.41
CA ALA A 37 -23.98 -26.23 9.04
C ALA A 37 -23.32 -25.18 8.12
N GLU A 38 -23.40 -23.91 8.52
CA GLU A 38 -22.91 -22.77 7.76
C GLU A 38 -21.53 -22.30 8.24
N ILE A 39 -20.93 -22.94 9.25
CA ILE A 39 -19.62 -22.56 9.78
C ILE A 39 -18.50 -22.95 8.82
N PHE A 40 -17.70 -21.97 8.44
CA PHE A 40 -16.49 -22.13 7.65
C PHE A 40 -15.43 -21.09 8.04
N THR A 41 -14.19 -21.30 7.61
CA THR A 41 -13.15 -20.28 7.63
C THR A 41 -12.51 -20.13 6.27
N ILE A 42 -12.12 -18.91 5.90
CA ILE A 42 -11.44 -18.59 4.65
C ILE A 42 -10.11 -17.91 4.94
N ILE A 43 -9.07 -18.30 4.20
CA ILE A 43 -7.83 -17.54 4.13
C ILE A 43 -7.56 -17.04 2.73
N VAL A 44 -7.00 -15.83 2.65
CA VAL A 44 -6.34 -15.32 1.46
C VAL A 44 -4.86 -15.18 1.76
N CYS A 45 -4.03 -15.92 1.04
CA CYS A 45 -2.59 -15.95 1.21
C CYS A 45 -1.90 -15.64 -0.11
N ARG A 46 -0.69 -15.08 -0.06
CA ARG A 46 0.12 -14.96 -1.27
C ARG A 46 0.52 -16.34 -1.74
N ASP A 47 0.57 -16.50 -3.06
CA ASP A 47 1.22 -17.66 -3.62
C ASP A 47 2.71 -17.67 -3.25
N LYS A 48 3.22 -18.86 -2.91
CA LYS A 48 4.58 -19.02 -2.40
C LYS A 48 5.61 -18.84 -3.52
N ILE A 49 5.28 -19.26 -4.74
CA ILE A 49 6.16 -19.21 -5.90
C ILE A 49 6.04 -17.85 -6.60
N ASP A 50 4.81 -17.38 -6.79
CA ASP A 50 4.52 -16.07 -7.40
C ASP A 50 3.91 -15.10 -6.38
N PRO A 51 4.71 -14.23 -5.73
CA PRO A 51 4.22 -13.32 -4.71
C PRO A 51 3.27 -12.24 -5.23
N THR A 52 3.05 -12.16 -6.55
CA THR A 52 2.04 -11.28 -7.17
C THR A 52 0.66 -11.93 -7.24
N LYS A 53 0.59 -13.26 -7.09
CA LYS A 53 -0.64 -14.04 -7.04
C LYS A 53 -1.09 -14.29 -5.61
N THR A 54 -2.39 -14.57 -5.46
CA THR A 54 -3.00 -14.96 -4.19
C THR A 54 -3.79 -16.23 -4.37
N ASN A 55 -3.66 -17.15 -3.41
CA ASN A 55 -4.52 -18.30 -3.27
C ASN A 55 -5.63 -17.99 -2.25
N THR A 56 -6.83 -18.50 -2.51
CA THR A 56 -7.96 -18.41 -1.58
C THR A 56 -8.40 -19.82 -1.22
N TYR A 57 -8.37 -20.12 0.08
CA TYR A 57 -8.76 -21.43 0.60
C TYR A 57 -9.91 -21.32 1.58
N ALA A 58 -10.70 -22.37 1.70
CA ALA A 58 -11.74 -22.50 2.71
C ALA A 58 -11.62 -23.84 3.44
N LEU A 59 -11.90 -23.84 4.74
CA LEU A 59 -12.17 -25.05 5.51
C LEU A 59 -13.65 -25.11 5.87
N LYS A 60 -14.22 -26.31 5.71
CA LYS A 60 -15.56 -26.66 6.19
C LYS A 60 -15.47 -27.82 7.16
N ILE A 61 -16.29 -27.80 8.20
CA ILE A 61 -16.43 -28.92 9.14
C ILE A 61 -17.38 -29.95 8.52
N ASP A 62 -16.90 -31.19 8.40
CA ASP A 62 -17.68 -32.34 7.96
C ASP A 62 -18.12 -33.20 9.16
N ASP A 63 -17.26 -33.28 10.19
CA ASP A 63 -17.50 -34.05 11.41
C ASP A 63 -16.82 -33.37 12.60
N ILE A 64 -17.64 -32.75 13.47
CA ILE A 64 -17.14 -32.04 14.64
C ILE A 64 -16.48 -32.96 15.66
N ALA A 65 -16.91 -34.22 15.78
CA ALA A 65 -16.33 -35.15 16.75
C ALA A 65 -14.92 -35.59 16.31
N ALA A 66 -14.74 -35.86 15.01
CA ALA A 66 -13.43 -36.16 14.44
C ALA A 66 -12.48 -34.95 14.53
N LEU A 67 -13.00 -33.75 14.24
CA LEU A 67 -12.23 -32.51 14.38
C LEU A 67 -11.80 -32.27 15.84
N GLY A 68 -12.74 -32.38 16.79
CA GLY A 68 -12.47 -32.26 18.21
C GLY A 68 -11.39 -33.22 18.69
N THR A 69 -11.48 -34.49 18.30
CA THR A 69 -10.48 -35.51 18.63
C THR A 69 -9.08 -35.12 18.15
N LYS A 70 -8.99 -34.64 16.90
CA LYS A 70 -7.71 -34.22 16.31
C LYS A 70 -7.13 -33.00 17.00
N THR A 71 -7.94 -31.95 17.21
CA THR A 71 -7.45 -30.73 17.87
C THR A 71 -7.02 -30.99 19.30
N ASP A 72 -7.77 -31.81 20.03
CA ASP A 72 -7.52 -32.10 21.44
C ASP A 72 -6.27 -32.97 21.61
N THR A 73 -6.01 -33.88 20.67
CA THR A 73 -4.79 -34.68 20.63
C THR A 73 -3.54 -33.80 20.44
N ILE A 74 -3.60 -32.82 19.54
CA ILE A 74 -2.48 -31.88 19.32
C ILE A 74 -2.32 -30.96 20.54
N TRP A 75 -3.42 -30.40 21.06
CA TRP A 75 -3.41 -29.45 22.16
C TRP A 75 -2.94 -30.04 23.50
N ASN A 76 -3.27 -31.31 23.74
CA ASN A 76 -2.96 -32.02 24.98
C ASN A 76 -1.77 -32.97 24.84
N ASN A 77 -0.94 -32.82 23.80
CA ASN A 77 0.29 -33.59 23.68
C ASN A 77 1.16 -33.37 24.95
N PRO A 78 1.66 -34.44 25.60
CA PRO A 78 2.51 -34.37 26.78
C PRO A 78 3.67 -33.37 26.69
N ASP A 79 4.24 -33.20 25.50
CA ASP A 79 5.37 -32.29 25.25
C ASP A 79 5.03 -30.81 25.51
N TYR A 80 3.73 -30.46 25.52
CA TYR A 80 3.27 -29.08 25.68
C TYR A 80 2.49 -28.81 26.98
N LEU A 81 2.28 -29.82 27.83
CA LEU A 81 1.41 -29.70 29.01
C LEU A 81 1.96 -28.75 30.08
N SER A 82 3.29 -28.62 30.18
CA SER A 82 3.95 -27.69 31.10
C SER A 82 3.99 -26.24 30.60
N LEU A 83 3.71 -26.01 29.33
CA LEU A 83 3.75 -24.70 28.69
C LEU A 83 2.46 -23.92 28.96
N ASN A 84 2.59 -22.59 29.09
CA ASN A 84 1.42 -21.72 29.08
C ASN A 84 0.78 -21.68 27.68
N GLU A 85 -0.42 -21.10 27.57
CA GLU A 85 -1.20 -21.11 26.33
C GLU A 85 -0.44 -20.52 25.12
N LYS A 86 0.24 -19.39 25.32
CA LYS A 86 1.01 -18.74 24.25
C LYS A 86 2.20 -19.61 23.83
N GLU A 87 2.97 -20.09 24.80
CA GLU A 87 4.13 -20.96 24.55
C GLU A 87 3.73 -22.26 23.86
N ARG A 88 2.56 -22.81 24.21
CA ARG A 88 1.99 -23.99 23.57
C ARG A 88 1.66 -23.73 22.11
N PHE A 89 0.99 -22.62 21.79
CA PHE A 89 0.77 -22.23 20.40
C PHE A 89 2.07 -22.05 19.63
N ASP A 90 3.06 -21.37 20.22
CA ASP A 90 4.37 -21.16 19.59
C ASP A 90 5.08 -22.50 19.29
N ALA A 91 5.05 -23.45 20.23
CA ALA A 91 5.63 -24.79 20.07
C ALA A 91 4.91 -25.61 18.98
N ILE A 92 3.57 -25.60 18.97
CA ILE A 92 2.78 -26.30 17.95
C ILE A 92 3.03 -25.69 16.56
N HIS A 93 3.03 -24.36 16.46
CA HIS A 93 3.31 -23.67 15.20
C HIS A 93 4.72 -23.93 14.71
N PHE A 94 5.70 -24.06 15.61
CA PHE A 94 7.06 -24.43 15.23
C PHE A 94 7.11 -25.82 14.58
N VAL A 95 6.51 -26.84 15.21
CA VAL A 95 6.46 -28.21 14.67
C VAL A 95 5.70 -28.27 13.35
N GLN A 96 4.52 -27.66 13.29
CA GLN A 96 3.73 -27.55 12.06
C GLN A 96 4.50 -26.83 10.95
N GLY A 97 5.28 -25.81 11.30
CA GLY A 97 6.12 -25.10 10.35
C GLY A 97 7.20 -25.99 9.74
N GLN A 98 7.79 -26.91 10.50
CA GLN A 98 8.77 -27.86 9.96
C GLN A 98 8.14 -28.77 8.90
N GLU A 99 6.91 -29.23 9.10
CA GLU A 99 6.17 -30.00 8.09
C GLU A 99 5.93 -29.19 6.81
N TYR A 100 5.52 -27.92 6.93
CA TYR A 100 5.36 -27.05 5.75
C TYR A 100 6.68 -26.72 5.05
N HIS A 101 7.79 -26.65 5.77
CA HIS A 101 9.11 -26.47 5.19
C HIS A 101 9.57 -27.73 4.43
N TYR A 102 9.24 -28.92 4.94
CA TYR A 102 9.55 -30.18 4.26
C TYR A 102 8.85 -30.29 2.89
N TYR A 103 7.59 -29.84 2.78
CA TYR A 103 6.82 -29.83 1.54
C TYR A 103 6.86 -28.47 0.84
N GLU A 104 8.07 -27.94 0.67
CA GLU A 104 8.30 -26.52 0.38
C GLU A 104 7.48 -25.97 -0.81
N ASP A 105 7.20 -26.76 -1.84
CA ASP A 105 6.43 -26.33 -3.01
C ASP A 105 4.97 -26.84 -3.04
N GLU A 106 4.53 -27.59 -2.02
CA GLU A 106 3.23 -28.26 -1.97
C GLU A 106 2.53 -28.02 -0.61
N LEU A 107 2.24 -26.75 -0.29
CA LEU A 107 1.65 -26.39 1.00
C LEU A 107 0.26 -27.03 1.23
N GLU A 108 -0.53 -27.21 0.18
CA GLU A 108 -1.80 -27.95 0.24
C GLU A 108 -1.56 -29.41 0.66
N PHE A 109 -0.52 -30.04 0.13
CA PHE A 109 -0.12 -31.38 0.52
C PHE A 109 0.30 -31.43 1.99
N GLY A 110 1.17 -30.50 2.42
CA GLY A 110 1.62 -30.40 3.80
C GLY A 110 0.47 -30.20 4.79
N PHE A 111 -0.58 -29.46 4.43
CA PHE A 111 -1.77 -29.30 5.28
C PHE A 111 -2.60 -30.58 5.32
N LEU A 112 -2.85 -31.17 4.15
CA LEU A 112 -3.64 -32.39 4.05
C LEU A 112 -2.95 -33.57 4.75
N MET A 113 -1.62 -33.67 4.73
CA MET A 113 -0.89 -34.68 5.51
C MET A 113 -1.13 -34.55 7.02
N GLN A 114 -1.37 -33.32 7.50
CA GLN A 114 -1.63 -33.07 8.92
C GLN A 114 -3.11 -33.26 9.30
N PHE A 115 -4.04 -32.87 8.43
CA PHE A 115 -5.47 -32.73 8.77
C PHE A 115 -6.45 -33.49 7.85
N ALA A 116 -5.98 -34.23 6.84
CA ALA A 116 -6.89 -35.08 6.07
C ALA A 116 -7.58 -36.09 7.00
N ASN A 117 -8.86 -36.34 6.73
CA ASN A 117 -9.71 -37.23 7.53
C ASN A 117 -9.90 -36.80 8.99
N SER A 118 -9.59 -35.55 9.36
CA SER A 118 -9.84 -35.02 10.70
C SER A 118 -11.16 -34.25 10.81
N GLY A 119 -12.19 -34.69 10.08
CA GLY A 119 -13.51 -34.05 10.11
C GLY A 119 -13.59 -32.65 9.48
N ILE A 120 -12.60 -32.26 8.68
CA ILE A 120 -12.61 -31.02 7.88
C ILE A 120 -12.25 -31.30 6.43
N SER A 121 -12.81 -30.47 5.54
CA SER A 121 -12.53 -30.46 4.11
C SER A 121 -11.85 -29.16 3.69
N LEU A 122 -10.80 -29.28 2.88
CA LEU A 122 -10.10 -28.16 2.26
C LEU A 122 -10.63 -27.88 0.86
N TYR A 123 -10.92 -26.62 0.57
CA TYR A 123 -11.33 -26.15 -0.75
C TYR A 123 -10.40 -25.03 -1.22
N LYS A 124 -10.09 -25.02 -2.52
CA LYS A 124 -9.36 -23.94 -3.20
C LYS A 124 -10.24 -23.27 -4.24
N ALA A 125 -10.30 -21.94 -4.22
CA ALA A 125 -10.98 -21.18 -5.25
C ALA A 125 -10.12 -21.03 -6.51
N ASP A 126 -10.75 -20.89 -7.67
CA ASP A 126 -10.07 -20.43 -8.88
C ASP A 126 -9.69 -18.93 -8.79
N GLU A 127 -8.84 -18.46 -9.70
CA GLU A 127 -8.34 -17.07 -9.69
C GLU A 127 -9.46 -16.01 -9.77
N GLN A 128 -10.61 -16.36 -10.35
CA GLN A 128 -11.77 -15.47 -10.48
C GLN A 128 -12.78 -15.60 -9.32
N LEU A 129 -12.55 -16.50 -8.36
CA LEU A 129 -13.48 -16.82 -7.27
C LEU A 129 -14.88 -17.26 -7.75
N THR A 130 -14.94 -17.88 -8.93
CA THR A 130 -16.18 -18.38 -9.55
C THR A 130 -16.40 -19.87 -9.34
N ALA A 131 -15.35 -20.61 -8.97
CA ALA A 131 -15.40 -22.04 -8.76
C ALA A 131 -14.54 -22.44 -7.55
N TRP A 132 -15.00 -23.48 -6.84
CA TRP A 132 -14.27 -24.09 -5.74
C TRP A 132 -14.00 -25.55 -6.05
N THR A 133 -12.76 -25.96 -5.78
CA THR A 133 -12.29 -27.33 -5.95
C THR A 133 -11.99 -27.91 -4.58
N LYS A 134 -12.57 -29.07 -4.27
CA LYS A 134 -12.22 -29.79 -3.05
C LYS A 134 -10.85 -30.45 -3.25
N LEU A 135 -9.98 -30.32 -2.25
CA LEU A 135 -8.65 -30.91 -2.23
C LEU A 135 -8.62 -32.11 -1.28
N GLU A 136 -8.14 -33.26 -1.74
CA GLU A 136 -8.03 -34.49 -0.96
C GLU A 136 -6.69 -35.18 -1.23
N LEU A 137 -6.24 -36.04 -0.32
CA LEU A 137 -5.12 -36.93 -0.60
C LEU A 137 -5.59 -38.12 -1.44
N GLU A 138 -4.84 -38.48 -2.47
CA GLU A 138 -4.96 -39.77 -3.14
C GLU A 138 -3.63 -40.50 -3.13
N THR A 139 -3.68 -41.84 -3.19
CA THR A 139 -2.47 -42.67 -3.23
C THR A 139 -1.75 -42.48 -4.56
N ASP A 140 -0.44 -42.27 -4.48
CA ASP A 140 0.44 -42.23 -5.64
C ASP A 140 1.75 -42.97 -5.33
N THR A 141 1.94 -44.14 -5.94
CA THR A 141 3.11 -44.98 -5.72
C THR A 141 4.41 -44.39 -6.29
N GLY A 142 4.35 -43.25 -7.00
CA GLY A 142 5.52 -42.54 -7.54
C GLY A 142 6.09 -41.44 -6.65
N TYR A 143 5.45 -41.12 -5.52
CA TYR A 143 5.85 -40.05 -4.60
C TYR A 143 6.31 -40.60 -3.24
N ASN A 144 7.14 -39.83 -2.52
CA ASN A 144 7.52 -40.15 -1.14
C ASN A 144 7.23 -38.93 -0.23
N PRO A 145 6.24 -39.02 0.68
CA PRO A 145 5.35 -40.16 0.94
C PRO A 145 4.38 -40.45 -0.24
N PRO A 146 3.80 -41.66 -0.35
CA PRO A 146 3.11 -42.14 -1.55
C PRO A 146 1.68 -41.57 -1.70
N PHE A 147 1.56 -40.26 -1.64
CA PHE A 147 0.32 -39.52 -1.76
C PHE A 147 0.53 -38.27 -2.62
N LYS A 148 -0.54 -37.77 -3.24
CA LYS A 148 -0.59 -36.45 -3.89
C LYS A 148 -1.93 -35.77 -3.66
N VAL A 149 -2.02 -34.49 -4.03
CA VAL A 149 -3.27 -33.73 -3.97
C VAL A 149 -4.15 -34.03 -5.18
N LYS A 150 -5.35 -34.51 -4.92
CA LYS A 150 -6.43 -34.70 -5.89
C LYS A 150 -7.34 -33.48 -5.92
N HIS A 151 -7.67 -33.03 -7.13
CA HIS A 151 -8.59 -31.92 -7.38
C HIS A 151 -9.98 -32.45 -7.80
N LEU A 152 -10.99 -32.30 -6.95
CA LEU A 152 -12.36 -32.71 -7.22
C LEU A 152 -13.22 -31.49 -7.59
N GLN A 153 -13.54 -31.34 -8.88
CA GLN A 153 -14.47 -30.31 -9.36
C GLN A 153 -15.90 -30.61 -8.91
N LEU A 154 -16.52 -29.69 -8.19
CA LEU A 154 -17.92 -29.81 -7.78
C LEU A 154 -18.83 -29.40 -8.95
N ILE A 155 -19.41 -30.37 -9.66
CA ILE A 155 -20.47 -30.11 -10.64
C ILE A 155 -21.83 -30.31 -9.97
N THR A 156 -22.50 -29.24 -9.51
CA THR A 156 -23.96 -29.32 -9.31
C THR A 156 -24.69 -28.00 -9.60
N LYS A 157 -25.78 -28.15 -10.35
CA LYS A 157 -26.66 -27.13 -10.95
C LYS A 157 -27.36 -26.20 -9.94
N THR A 158 -27.35 -26.55 -8.65
CA THR A 158 -28.01 -25.87 -7.54
C THR A 158 -27.23 -24.67 -6.99
N MET A 159 -25.90 -24.59 -7.20
CA MET A 159 -25.10 -23.42 -6.78
C MET A 159 -25.39 -22.16 -7.61
N LYS A 160 -25.86 -22.29 -8.87
CA LYS A 160 -26.05 -21.15 -9.78
C LYS A 160 -27.06 -20.10 -9.28
N GLU A 161 -28.06 -20.50 -8.50
CA GLU A 161 -29.06 -19.57 -7.96
C GLU A 161 -28.62 -18.96 -6.61
N ILE A 162 -27.86 -19.69 -5.79
CA ILE A 162 -27.23 -19.16 -4.57
C ILE A 162 -26.16 -18.13 -4.93
N PHE A 163 -25.37 -18.34 -5.99
CA PHE A 163 -24.38 -17.38 -6.47
C PHE A 163 -25.01 -16.05 -6.92
N LYS A 164 -26.21 -16.04 -7.54
CA LYS A 164 -26.90 -14.79 -7.91
C LYS A 164 -27.31 -13.96 -6.69
N ILE A 165 -27.78 -14.61 -5.63
CA ILE A 165 -28.18 -13.95 -4.38
C ILE A 165 -26.94 -13.48 -3.61
N LEU A 166 -25.86 -14.27 -3.60
CA LEU A 166 -24.58 -13.92 -2.98
C LEU A 166 -23.89 -12.76 -3.73
N SER A 167 -23.97 -12.69 -5.06
CA SER A 167 -23.46 -11.57 -5.85
C SER A 167 -24.19 -10.25 -5.54
N ILE A 168 -25.49 -10.29 -5.25
CA ILE A 168 -26.28 -9.12 -4.87
C ILE A 168 -25.97 -8.69 -3.43
N LEU A 169 -25.71 -9.64 -2.52
CA LEU A 169 -25.35 -9.37 -1.13
C LEU A 169 -23.88 -8.91 -0.97
N LEU A 170 -22.95 -9.38 -1.81
CA LEU A 170 -21.54 -8.95 -1.81
C LEU A 170 -21.34 -7.51 -2.31
N ILE A 171 -22.25 -6.97 -3.10
CA ILE A 171 -22.23 -5.54 -3.46
C ILE A 171 -22.56 -4.69 -2.22
N ALA A 172 -23.39 -5.19 -1.29
CA ALA A 172 -23.77 -4.49 -0.06
C ALA A 172 -22.71 -4.54 1.06
N VAL A 173 -21.88 -5.60 1.13
CA VAL A 173 -20.76 -5.70 2.10
C VAL A 173 -19.40 -5.21 1.57
N ASN A 174 -19.34 -4.70 0.34
CA ASN A 174 -18.21 -3.89 -0.13
C ASN A 174 -18.29 -2.42 0.29
N CYS A 175 -19.11 -2.07 1.28
CA CYS A 175 -18.88 -0.85 2.04
C CYS A 175 -17.69 -1.05 3.02
N LYS A 176 -16.51 -1.40 2.47
CA LYS A 176 -15.31 -0.74 2.99
C LYS A 176 -15.59 0.74 2.71
N ALA A 177 -15.51 1.60 3.71
CA ALA A 177 -15.30 3.01 3.39
C ALA A 177 -14.00 3.03 2.58
N GLN A 178 -14.12 2.99 1.25
CA GLN A 178 -13.00 3.16 0.35
C GLN A 178 -12.40 4.49 0.77
N THR A 179 -11.11 4.49 1.13
CA THR A 179 -10.40 5.73 1.41
C THR A 179 -10.68 6.65 0.23
N PRO A 180 -11.41 7.76 0.43
CA PRO A 180 -11.96 8.49 -0.71
C PRO A 180 -10.79 8.95 -1.56
N ILE A 181 -10.74 8.47 -2.80
CA ILE A 181 -9.73 8.89 -3.77
C ILE A 181 -10.25 10.18 -4.37
N LEU A 182 -9.55 11.27 -4.09
CA LEU A 182 -9.91 12.61 -4.53
C LEU A 182 -8.89 13.06 -5.55
N ASP A 183 -9.35 13.55 -6.69
CA ASP A 183 -8.47 14.10 -7.72
C ASP A 183 -7.90 15.45 -7.27
N ILE A 184 -6.56 15.58 -7.24
CA ILE A 184 -5.88 16.85 -6.94
C ILE A 184 -6.22 17.96 -7.93
N SER A 185 -6.75 17.64 -9.11
CA SER A 185 -7.18 18.66 -10.08
C SER A 185 -8.52 19.31 -9.72
N GLN A 186 -9.33 18.64 -8.88
CA GLN A 186 -10.65 19.11 -8.47
C GLN A 186 -10.66 19.61 -7.02
N ASP A 187 -9.76 19.09 -6.17
CA ASP A 187 -9.61 19.58 -4.80
C ASP A 187 -8.54 20.68 -4.71
N ARG A 188 -8.91 21.84 -4.15
CA ARG A 188 -7.99 22.97 -3.94
C ARG A 188 -7.09 22.80 -2.70
N GLY A 189 -6.94 21.57 -2.19
CA GLY A 189 -6.14 21.25 -1.01
C GLY A 189 -6.77 21.71 0.32
N THR A 190 -8.07 21.98 0.35
CA THR A 190 -8.76 22.53 1.54
C THR A 190 -9.55 21.49 2.31
N ALA A 191 -9.94 20.38 1.67
CA ALA A 191 -10.87 19.44 2.27
C ALA A 191 -10.25 18.62 3.42
N ASN A 192 -8.93 18.35 3.40
CA ASN A 192 -8.17 17.60 4.43
C ASN A 192 -8.97 16.46 5.10
N ILE A 193 -9.66 15.66 4.28
CA ILE A 193 -10.59 14.61 4.72
C ILE A 193 -9.77 13.47 5.30
N THR A 194 -10.04 13.12 6.55
CA THR A 194 -9.33 12.04 7.23
C THR A 194 -9.51 10.71 6.50
N GLY A 195 -8.42 10.01 6.25
CA GLY A 195 -8.36 8.76 5.50
C GLY A 195 -8.42 8.92 3.99
N ALA A 196 -8.61 10.13 3.45
CA ALA A 196 -8.64 10.34 2.00
C ALA A 196 -7.27 10.15 1.35
N TYR A 197 -7.28 9.84 0.06
CA TYR A 197 -6.09 9.87 -0.79
C TYR A 197 -6.28 10.87 -1.92
N TYR A 198 -5.57 12.00 -1.81
CA TYR A 198 -5.48 13.04 -2.83
C TYR A 198 -4.51 12.60 -3.93
N LYS A 199 -5.05 11.98 -4.98
CA LYS A 199 -4.29 11.30 -6.02
C LYS A 199 -4.17 12.16 -7.27
N ASP A 200 -3.01 12.10 -7.91
CA ASP A 200 -2.81 12.66 -9.24
C ASP A 200 -3.36 11.72 -10.32
N ILE A 201 -4.69 11.66 -10.43
CA ILE A 201 -5.41 10.72 -11.33
C ILE A 201 -5.01 10.94 -12.79
N HIS A 202 -4.79 12.19 -13.16
CA HIS A 202 -4.52 12.60 -14.54
C HIS A 202 -3.03 12.78 -14.84
N ASN A 203 -2.14 12.34 -13.95
CA ASN A 203 -0.69 12.44 -14.11
C ASN A 203 -0.23 13.87 -14.44
N LEU A 204 -0.84 14.87 -13.81
CA LEU A 204 -0.55 16.29 -14.01
C LEU A 204 0.81 16.70 -13.46
N LEU A 205 1.37 15.93 -12.51
CA LEU A 205 2.65 16.21 -11.88
C LEU A 205 3.84 15.62 -12.63
N ASN A 206 3.69 14.43 -13.25
CA ASN A 206 4.76 13.74 -13.99
C ASN A 206 5.53 14.65 -14.97
N PRO A 207 4.86 15.54 -15.72
CA PRO A 207 5.58 16.29 -16.74
C PRO A 207 6.53 17.37 -16.20
N PHE A 208 6.50 17.65 -14.90
CA PHE A 208 7.42 18.58 -14.24
C PHE A 208 8.68 17.89 -13.70
N GLU A 209 8.70 16.55 -13.62
CA GLU A 209 9.88 15.81 -13.15
C GLU A 209 11.10 16.09 -14.03
N GLY A 210 12.25 16.25 -13.41
CA GLY A 210 13.49 16.50 -14.16
C GLY A 210 14.52 17.32 -13.39
N THR A 211 15.66 17.53 -14.04
CA THR A 211 16.73 18.43 -13.58
C THR A 211 16.79 19.65 -14.48
N TYR A 212 16.76 20.83 -13.89
CA TYR A 212 16.70 22.09 -14.60
C TYR A 212 17.80 23.02 -14.14
N VAL A 213 18.42 23.74 -15.08
CA VAL A 213 19.52 24.65 -14.79
C VAL A 213 19.26 25.99 -15.46
N TYR A 214 19.30 27.05 -14.66
CA TYR A 214 19.45 28.42 -15.14
C TYR A 214 20.91 28.85 -15.02
N THR A 215 21.38 29.54 -16.05
CA THR A 215 22.71 30.16 -16.07
C THR A 215 22.60 31.55 -16.67
N ASN A 216 23.07 32.56 -15.95
CA ASN A 216 23.17 33.92 -16.45
C ASN A 216 24.43 34.58 -15.87
N GLY A 217 25.43 34.79 -16.73
CA GLY A 217 26.76 35.23 -16.30
C GLY A 217 27.35 34.27 -15.25
N ASN A 218 27.64 34.79 -14.05
CA ASN A 218 28.24 34.04 -12.96
C ASN A 218 27.22 33.45 -11.97
N VAL A 219 25.93 33.47 -12.32
CA VAL A 219 24.86 32.91 -11.50
C VAL A 219 24.41 31.58 -12.08
N THR A 220 24.31 30.56 -11.23
CA THR A 220 23.71 29.27 -11.57
C THR A 220 22.66 28.89 -10.53
N LEU A 221 21.46 28.54 -10.99
CA LEU A 221 20.41 27.94 -10.18
C LEU A 221 20.08 26.57 -10.76
N LYS A 222 20.29 25.51 -9.99
CA LYS A 222 19.91 24.15 -10.33
C LYS A 222 18.74 23.71 -9.47
N ILE A 223 17.71 23.14 -10.08
CA ILE A 223 16.55 22.56 -9.41
C ILE A 223 16.36 21.13 -9.90
N VAL A 224 16.05 20.22 -8.99
CA VAL A 224 15.68 18.84 -9.31
C VAL A 224 14.30 18.58 -8.73
N LEU A 225 13.36 18.15 -9.58
CA LEU A 225 11.97 17.87 -9.23
C LEU A 225 11.68 16.37 -9.38
N GLN A 226 10.97 15.79 -8.40
CA GLN A 226 10.53 14.40 -8.41
C GLN A 226 9.07 14.31 -7.96
N LYS A 227 8.29 13.44 -8.60
CA LYS A 227 6.97 13.08 -8.10
C LYS A 227 7.14 12.06 -6.97
N LYS A 228 6.38 12.24 -5.90
CA LYS A 228 6.22 11.24 -4.84
C LYS A 228 4.76 10.88 -4.69
N ILE A 229 4.53 9.60 -4.49
CA ILE A 229 3.20 9.04 -4.26
C ILE A 229 2.98 8.75 -2.78
N MET A 230 1.72 8.84 -2.35
CA MET A 230 1.28 8.48 -1.00
C MET A 230 2.11 9.13 0.14
N GLY A 231 2.48 10.40 -0.02
CA GLY A 231 2.97 11.22 1.09
C GLY A 231 1.89 11.34 2.18
N THR A 232 2.29 11.56 3.44
CA THR A 232 1.37 11.54 4.58
C THR A 232 1.65 12.69 5.53
N VAL A 233 0.62 13.36 6.04
CA VAL A 233 0.75 14.38 7.09
C VAL A 233 0.22 13.87 8.43
N HIS A 234 0.74 14.45 9.53
CA HIS A 234 0.17 14.38 10.88
C HIS A 234 -0.36 12.98 11.28
N ASN A 235 0.53 12.00 11.43
CA ASN A 235 0.19 10.62 11.84
C ASN A 235 -0.79 9.90 10.89
N ASN A 236 -0.59 9.98 9.58
CA ASN A 236 -1.44 9.28 8.59
C ASN A 236 -2.89 9.78 8.56
N ARG A 237 -3.08 11.09 8.79
CA ARG A 237 -4.40 11.70 8.69
C ARG A 237 -4.98 11.59 7.29
N TYR A 238 -4.19 11.83 6.25
CA TYR A 238 -4.55 11.63 4.85
C TYR A 238 -3.30 11.39 4.01
N TYR A 239 -3.51 10.89 2.80
CA TYR A 239 -2.45 10.60 1.84
C TYR A 239 -2.53 11.55 0.64
N TYR A 240 -1.40 11.86 0.03
CA TYR A 240 -1.37 12.74 -1.15
C TYR A 240 -0.22 12.39 -2.10
N ASP A 241 -0.46 12.56 -3.39
CA ASP A 241 0.61 12.68 -4.38
C ASP A 241 1.10 14.13 -4.40
N CYS A 242 2.41 14.32 -4.55
CA CYS A 242 3.01 15.65 -4.64
C CYS A 242 4.23 15.65 -5.56
N LEU A 243 4.58 16.86 -6.01
CA LEU A 243 5.87 17.15 -6.57
C LEU A 243 6.74 17.67 -5.43
N ILE A 244 7.93 17.10 -5.28
CA ILE A 244 8.97 17.59 -4.37
C ILE A 244 10.14 18.11 -5.19
N GLY A 245 11.01 18.88 -4.56
CA GLY A 245 12.27 19.25 -5.15
C GLY A 245 13.30 19.76 -4.18
N GLU A 246 14.52 19.83 -4.69
CA GLU A 246 15.68 20.37 -4.01
C GLU A 246 16.49 21.22 -5.00
N TYR A 247 17.33 22.10 -4.48
CA TYR A 247 17.99 23.10 -5.32
C TYR A 247 19.40 23.44 -4.84
N GLN A 248 20.15 24.08 -5.74
CA GLN A 248 21.48 24.60 -5.49
C GLN A 248 21.61 25.97 -6.16
N TYR A 249 22.13 26.95 -5.44
CA TYR A 249 22.39 28.29 -5.96
C TYR A 249 23.86 28.66 -5.77
N ILE A 250 24.49 29.06 -6.87
CA ILE A 250 25.89 29.48 -6.94
C ILE A 250 25.94 30.86 -7.57
N GLU A 251 26.69 31.76 -6.94
CA GLU A 251 26.89 33.12 -7.43
C GLU A 251 28.37 33.48 -7.29
N ASN A 252 28.99 33.92 -8.39
CA ASN A 252 30.42 34.28 -8.44
C ASN A 252 31.34 33.16 -7.93
N GLY A 253 31.00 31.91 -8.27
CA GLY A 253 31.76 30.72 -7.86
C GLY A 253 31.57 30.30 -6.40
N VAL A 254 30.76 31.01 -5.62
CA VAL A 254 30.47 30.68 -4.22
C VAL A 254 29.09 30.00 -4.13
N GLU A 255 29.07 28.79 -3.58
CA GLU A 255 27.82 28.08 -3.25
C GLU A 255 27.14 28.77 -2.06
N LYS A 256 25.94 29.33 -2.28
CA LYS A 256 25.16 30.02 -1.24
C LYS A 256 24.21 29.10 -0.50
N VAL A 257 23.75 28.05 -1.19
CA VAL A 257 22.88 27.01 -0.65
C VAL A 257 22.93 25.78 -1.55
N ASN A 258 22.81 24.61 -0.94
CA ASN A 258 22.68 23.34 -1.64
C ASN A 258 21.87 22.36 -0.79
N THR A 259 20.69 21.99 -1.27
CA THR A 259 19.79 21.05 -0.61
C THR A 259 19.64 19.74 -1.37
N LEU A 260 20.42 19.53 -2.44
CA LEU A 260 20.28 18.38 -3.35
C LEU A 260 20.46 17.03 -2.63
N ASN A 261 21.22 16.99 -1.54
CA ASN A 261 21.39 15.80 -0.72
C ASN A 261 20.06 15.33 -0.07
N LYS A 262 19.11 16.24 0.18
CA LYS A 262 17.81 15.92 0.78
C LYS A 262 16.89 15.11 -0.14
N LEU A 263 17.15 15.06 -1.46
CA LEU A 263 16.41 14.19 -2.39
C LEU A 263 16.46 12.71 -2.00
N ASN A 264 17.55 12.30 -1.34
CA ASN A 264 17.76 10.92 -0.91
C ASN A 264 17.11 10.61 0.44
N ILE A 265 16.55 11.61 1.12
CA ILE A 265 15.89 11.43 2.41
C ILE A 265 14.42 11.08 2.17
N ASN A 266 13.98 9.96 2.74
CA ASN A 266 12.58 9.55 2.66
C ASN A 266 11.79 10.08 3.86
N TYR A 267 11.32 11.33 3.79
CA TYR A 267 10.44 11.89 4.83
C TYR A 267 9.06 11.24 4.79
N SER A 268 8.45 10.93 5.95
CA SER A 268 7.04 10.49 5.97
C SER A 268 6.12 11.58 5.40
N ASP A 269 6.28 12.81 5.90
CA ASP A 269 5.67 14.00 5.31
C ASP A 269 6.57 14.58 4.21
N LYS A 270 6.13 14.44 2.97
CA LYS A 270 6.87 14.89 1.78
C LYS A 270 6.97 16.43 1.73
N ARG A 271 6.18 17.17 2.52
CA ARG A 271 6.31 18.62 2.69
C ARG A 271 7.58 19.07 3.40
N ASN A 272 8.39 18.12 3.89
CA ASN A 272 9.68 18.43 4.53
C ASN A 272 10.84 18.61 3.52
N HIS A 273 10.59 18.41 2.22
CA HIS A 273 11.53 18.80 1.17
C HIS A 273 11.58 20.32 1.01
N SER A 274 12.68 20.87 0.47
CA SER A 274 12.77 22.33 0.32
C SER A 274 11.79 22.90 -0.70
N ILE A 275 11.39 22.12 -1.72
CA ILE A 275 10.30 22.46 -2.63
C ILE A 275 9.24 21.37 -2.49
N ASP A 276 7.98 21.74 -2.31
CA ASP A 276 6.88 20.80 -2.20
C ASP A 276 5.55 21.40 -2.69
N GLY A 277 4.61 20.52 -3.05
CA GLY A 277 3.25 20.93 -3.36
C GLY A 277 2.57 20.06 -4.41
N ASN A 278 1.27 20.25 -4.55
CA ASN A 278 0.43 19.49 -5.48
C ASN A 278 -0.67 20.35 -6.12
N LEU A 279 -0.58 21.67 -5.99
CA LEU A 279 -1.60 22.58 -6.52
C LEU A 279 -1.37 22.84 -8.01
N ILE A 280 -2.35 22.47 -8.83
CA ILE A 280 -2.39 22.85 -10.24
C ILE A 280 -3.14 24.18 -10.35
N ILE A 281 -2.53 25.16 -11.03
CA ILE A 281 -3.14 26.45 -11.32
C ILE A 281 -3.30 26.62 -12.84
N THR A 282 -4.32 27.38 -13.23
CA THR A 282 -4.66 27.68 -14.62
C THR A 282 -4.68 29.20 -14.86
N ALA A 283 -4.85 29.61 -16.11
CA ALA A 283 -4.96 31.02 -16.49
C ALA A 283 -5.94 31.80 -15.60
N GLY A 284 -5.52 33.00 -15.18
CA GLY A 284 -6.28 33.88 -14.29
C GLY A 284 -6.07 33.65 -12.78
N ASN A 285 -5.24 32.65 -12.39
CA ASN A 285 -4.73 32.55 -11.02
C ASN A 285 -3.47 33.40 -10.85
N VAL A 286 -3.24 33.94 -9.65
CA VAL A 286 -2.05 34.74 -9.31
C VAL A 286 -0.76 33.99 -9.69
N GLY A 287 0.07 34.62 -10.51
CA GLY A 287 1.31 34.06 -11.05
C GLY A 287 1.12 33.13 -12.27
N CYS A 288 -0.09 33.08 -12.81
CA CYS A 288 -0.45 32.47 -14.09
C CYS A 288 -1.20 33.48 -14.98
N ASP A 289 -0.86 34.78 -14.86
CA ASP A 289 -1.54 35.86 -15.60
C ASP A 289 -1.26 35.79 -17.11
N GLU A 290 -0.09 35.28 -17.48
CA GLU A 290 0.35 35.05 -18.86
C GLU A 290 0.13 33.59 -19.33
N CYS A 291 -0.58 32.78 -18.57
CA CYS A 291 -0.84 31.40 -18.95
C CYS A 291 -1.83 31.35 -20.13
N LEU A 292 -1.54 30.50 -21.12
CA LEU A 292 -2.53 30.24 -22.16
C LEU A 292 -3.79 29.61 -21.53
N PRO A 293 -4.99 29.76 -22.13
CA PRO A 293 -6.25 29.28 -21.54
C PRO A 293 -6.26 27.80 -21.12
N ASN A 294 -5.40 26.96 -21.71
CA ASN A 294 -5.26 25.53 -21.39
C ASN A 294 -3.89 25.17 -20.78
N GLU A 295 -3.05 26.15 -20.48
CA GLU A 295 -1.76 25.93 -19.84
C GLU A 295 -1.98 25.59 -18.36
N LYS A 296 -1.40 24.46 -17.94
CA LYS A 296 -1.36 24.06 -16.53
C LYS A 296 0.00 24.44 -15.96
N ALA A 297 -0.03 25.25 -14.91
CA ALA A 297 1.13 25.54 -14.08
C ALA A 297 0.99 24.84 -12.73
N TRP A 298 2.09 24.65 -12.05
CA TRP A 298 2.13 24.08 -10.71
C TRP A 298 2.52 25.16 -9.71
N ARG A 299 1.88 25.17 -8.54
CA ARG A 299 2.22 26.05 -7.42
C ARG A 299 2.57 25.21 -6.21
N GLY A 300 3.65 25.58 -5.53
CA GLY A 300 4.11 24.94 -4.32
C GLY A 300 4.76 25.93 -3.35
N GLY A 301 5.26 25.36 -2.25
CA GLY A 301 6.11 26.04 -1.28
C GLY A 301 7.58 25.89 -1.63
N LEU A 302 8.36 26.89 -1.20
CA LEU A 302 9.82 26.84 -1.16
C LEU A 302 10.27 27.21 0.25
N VAL A 303 11.15 26.41 0.86
CA VAL A 303 11.82 26.71 2.12
C VAL A 303 13.31 26.86 1.87
N ASP A 304 13.83 28.03 2.21
CA ASP A 304 15.23 28.37 2.03
C ASP A 304 16.13 27.49 2.91
N GLY A 305 17.01 26.72 2.28
CA GLY A 305 17.87 25.77 2.97
C GLY A 305 18.89 26.38 3.94
N SER A 306 19.15 27.69 3.84
CA SER A 306 20.14 28.39 4.68
C SER A 306 19.51 29.26 5.77
N THR A 307 18.23 29.65 5.62
CA THR A 307 17.60 30.68 6.46
C THR A 307 16.18 30.38 6.94
N ASP A 308 15.59 29.26 6.50
CA ASP A 308 14.20 28.89 6.76
C ASP A 308 13.20 30.01 6.37
N ASN A 309 13.58 30.86 5.43
CA ASN A 309 12.64 31.75 4.77
C ASN A 309 11.71 30.94 3.88
N THR A 310 10.45 31.37 3.77
CA THR A 310 9.46 30.66 2.97
C THR A 310 9.06 31.49 1.77
N ALA A 311 8.80 30.83 0.65
CA ALA A 311 8.36 31.43 -0.60
C ALA A 311 7.20 30.62 -1.19
N ASP A 312 6.41 31.28 -2.02
CA ASP A 312 5.65 30.57 -3.03
C ASP A 312 6.53 30.39 -4.27
N ILE A 313 6.48 29.21 -4.85
CA ILE A 313 7.11 28.91 -6.13
C ILE A 313 6.02 28.49 -7.12
N ILE A 314 6.05 29.08 -8.31
CA ILE A 314 5.19 28.69 -9.43
C ILE A 314 6.08 28.17 -10.54
N ILE A 315 5.72 27.03 -11.12
CA ILE A 315 6.47 26.35 -12.17
C ILE A 315 5.57 26.17 -13.38
N ARG A 316 6.03 26.67 -14.52
CA ARG A 316 5.40 26.53 -15.84
C ARG A 316 6.31 25.74 -16.74
N ARG A 317 5.75 24.83 -17.53
CA ARG A 317 6.52 24.15 -18.58
C ARG A 317 6.56 25.03 -19.81
N VAL A 318 7.75 25.19 -20.35
CA VAL A 318 7.99 25.94 -21.57
C VAL A 318 8.87 25.13 -22.50
N THR A 319 8.96 25.55 -23.75
CA THR A 319 9.91 25.01 -24.71
C THR A 319 10.86 26.12 -25.11
N GLN A 320 12.15 25.93 -24.90
CA GLN A 320 13.18 26.88 -25.30
C GLN A 320 14.03 26.20 -26.36
N ASN A 321 14.03 26.74 -27.58
CA ASN A 321 14.76 26.20 -28.72
C ASN A 321 14.47 24.71 -29.02
N GLY A 322 13.22 24.27 -28.80
CA GLY A 322 12.82 22.87 -29.00
C GLY A 322 13.15 21.92 -27.85
N VAL A 323 13.81 22.39 -26.79
CA VAL A 323 14.16 21.60 -25.60
C VAL A 323 13.13 21.85 -24.47
N PRO A 324 12.67 20.81 -23.75
CA PRO A 324 11.86 20.98 -22.54
C PRO A 324 12.58 21.84 -21.50
N ALA A 325 11.89 22.86 -21.02
CA ALA A 325 12.39 23.80 -20.03
C ALA A 325 11.28 24.16 -19.04
N ILE A 326 11.64 24.83 -17.94
CA ILE A 326 10.67 25.40 -17.02
C ILE A 326 10.91 26.89 -16.82
N LYS A 327 9.82 27.65 -16.72
CA LYS A 327 9.84 29.01 -16.17
C LYS A 327 9.38 28.91 -14.73
N ILE A 328 10.15 29.42 -13.78
CA ILE A 328 9.74 29.52 -12.39
C ILE A 328 9.57 30.97 -11.98
N LEU A 329 8.65 31.22 -11.06
CA LEU A 329 8.49 32.49 -10.34
C LEU A 329 8.61 32.21 -8.84
N VAL A 330 9.60 32.84 -8.19
CA VAL A 330 9.83 32.72 -6.74
C VAL A 330 9.41 34.00 -6.04
N MET A 331 8.48 33.88 -5.09
CA MET A 331 7.91 34.99 -4.34
C MET A 331 8.14 34.77 -2.85
N TRP A 332 9.19 35.39 -2.30
CA TRP A 332 9.50 35.33 -0.87
C TRP A 332 8.42 35.98 -0.03
N ARG A 333 7.97 35.27 1.01
CA ARG A 333 6.95 35.77 1.94
C ARG A 333 7.58 36.74 2.94
N MET A 334 6.86 37.82 3.25
CA MET A 334 7.27 38.76 4.28
C MET A 334 7.17 38.10 5.67
N LYS A 335 8.21 38.27 6.50
CA LYS A 335 8.16 37.90 7.92
C LYS A 335 7.81 39.15 8.73
N TYR A 336 6.74 39.06 9.52
CA TYR A 336 6.43 40.07 10.53
C TYR A 336 7.32 39.84 11.75
N ILE A 337 8.11 40.84 12.12
CA ILE A 337 8.92 40.83 13.33
C ILE A 337 8.47 41.97 14.24
N LYS A 338 8.71 41.84 15.56
CA LYS A 338 8.58 43.00 16.43
C LYS A 338 9.71 43.97 16.11
N ASP A 339 9.47 45.26 16.29
CA ASP A 339 10.44 46.32 15.97
C ASP A 339 11.78 46.16 16.72
N THR A 340 11.75 45.48 17.87
CA THR A 340 12.92 45.19 18.70
C THR A 340 13.72 43.95 18.28
N ASP A 341 13.15 43.11 17.42
CA ASP A 341 13.78 41.85 17.03
C ASP A 341 14.81 42.10 15.91
N PRO A 342 15.92 41.34 15.87
CA PRO A 342 16.88 41.46 14.78
C PRO A 342 16.21 41.10 13.45
N MET A 343 16.58 41.81 12.39
CA MET A 343 16.07 41.53 11.05
C MET A 343 16.45 40.10 10.63
N PRO A 344 15.50 39.30 10.13
CA PRO A 344 15.79 37.93 9.72
C PRO A 344 16.84 37.93 8.59
N PRO A 345 17.66 36.88 8.51
CA PRO A 345 18.62 36.74 7.43
C PRO A 345 17.89 36.74 6.07
N ARG A 346 18.51 37.32 5.05
CA ARG A 346 17.96 37.32 3.68
C ARG A 346 17.99 35.91 3.10
N SER A 347 17.06 35.61 2.20
CA SER A 347 17.05 34.35 1.45
C SER A 347 18.38 34.13 0.71
N SER A 348 18.73 32.86 0.52
CA SER A 348 20.00 32.45 -0.12
C SER A 348 20.12 32.88 -1.58
N PHE A 349 18.99 33.18 -2.24
CA PHE A 349 18.93 33.70 -3.59
C PHE A 349 17.76 34.68 -3.78
N PRO A 350 17.81 35.59 -4.77
CA PRO A 350 16.76 36.59 -4.97
C PRO A 350 15.43 35.95 -5.41
N GLY A 351 14.32 36.64 -5.13
CA GLY A 351 13.03 36.30 -5.73
C GLY A 351 12.95 36.84 -7.15
N GLY A 352 12.09 36.25 -7.98
CA GLY A 352 11.91 36.68 -9.37
C GLY A 352 11.64 35.52 -10.32
N GLU A 353 11.68 35.83 -11.60
CA GLU A 353 11.48 34.86 -12.68
C GLU A 353 12.80 34.27 -13.16
N TYR A 354 12.82 32.96 -13.38
CA TYR A 354 13.96 32.23 -13.94
C TYR A 354 13.50 31.29 -15.05
N HIS A 355 14.28 31.24 -16.13
CA HIS A 355 14.07 30.32 -17.25
C HIS A 355 15.15 29.24 -17.18
N LEU A 356 14.78 28.03 -16.76
CA LEU A 356 15.70 26.93 -16.55
C LEU A 356 15.58 25.90 -17.68
N GLU A 357 16.69 25.55 -18.30
CA GLU A 357 16.76 24.53 -19.34
C GLU A 357 16.79 23.13 -18.72
N GLY A 358 16.04 22.19 -19.30
CA GLY A 358 16.06 20.79 -18.89
C GLY A 358 17.37 20.11 -19.28
N ARG A 359 17.95 19.35 -18.35
CA ARG A 359 19.07 18.44 -18.63
C ARG A 359 18.55 17.00 -18.59
N GLN A 360 18.79 16.26 -19.67
CA GLN A 360 18.53 14.82 -19.73
C GLN A 360 19.49 14.03 -18.84
#